data_AF-A0A024FR06-F1
#
_entry.id   AF-A0A024FR06-F1
#
_cell.length_a   1.000
_cell.length_b   1.000
_cell.length_c   1.000
_cell.angle_alpha   90.00
_cell.angle_beta   90.00
_cell.angle_gamma   90.00
#
_symmetry.space_group_name_H-M   'P 1'
#
loop_
_entity.id
_entity.type
_entity.pdbx_description
1 polymer ?
#
loop_
_entity_poly.entity_id
_entity_poly.type
_entity_poly.pdbx_seq_one_letter_code
_entity_poly.pdbx_strand_id
1 'polypeptide(L)'
;ESYKRVVAEAAKLAIGDDNILERCFIVELLNDANNPGQIAGAVGISVRENKVYIIKCKTMLVACGGVVNIYQPRSVGEGKGRAWYPVWNAGSTYTMTLRVGAELSMMENRFTPARFKDG
;
A
#
# COMPACT_ATOMS: atom_id res chain seq x y z
N GLU A 1 -5.55 6.85 18.37
CA GLU A 1 -5.19 7.30 17.01
C GLU A 1 -4.31 8.57 17.02
N SER A 2 -3.35 8.68 17.95
CA SER A 2 -2.51 9.88 18.13
C SER A 2 -1.08 9.71 17.62
N TYR A 3 -0.53 8.50 17.65
CA TYR A 3 0.88 8.26 17.35
C TYR A 3 1.28 8.57 15.90
N LYS A 4 0.40 8.25 14.93
CA LYS A 4 0.70 8.49 13.50
C LYS A 4 0.93 9.96 13.18
N ARG A 5 0.27 10.89 13.89
CA ARG A 5 0.45 12.33 13.64
C ARG A 5 1.87 12.79 13.98
N VAL A 6 2.42 12.32 15.09
CA VAL A 6 3.80 12.67 15.52
C VAL A 6 4.82 12.22 14.47
N VAL A 7 4.71 10.98 13.99
CA VAL A 7 5.63 10.45 12.98
C VAL A 7 5.41 11.10 11.61
N ALA A 8 4.17 11.39 11.24
CA ALA A 8 3.85 12.05 9.97
C ALA A 8 4.37 13.49 9.94
N GLU A 9 4.27 14.23 11.04
CA GLU A 9 4.83 15.59 11.16
C GLU A 9 6.34 15.59 10.98
N ALA A 10 7.05 14.68 11.65
CA ALA A 10 8.50 14.54 11.49
C ALA A 10 8.90 14.22 10.03
N ALA A 11 8.20 13.30 9.36
CA ALA A 11 8.45 12.97 7.96
C ALA A 11 8.17 14.16 7.03
N LYS A 12 7.06 14.87 7.29
CA LYS A 12 6.63 16.04 6.52
C LYS A 12 7.64 17.18 6.61
N LEU A 13 8.14 17.47 7.81
CA LEU A 13 9.20 18.47 8.03
C LEU A 13 10.51 18.09 7.34
N ALA A 14 10.84 16.79 7.29
CA ALA A 14 12.09 16.33 6.71
C ALA A 14 12.10 16.36 5.16
N ILE A 15 11.01 15.96 4.52
CA ILE A 15 10.94 15.86 3.05
C ILE A 15 10.36 17.13 2.39
N GLY A 16 9.58 17.92 3.13
CA GLY A 16 8.87 19.10 2.63
C GLY A 16 7.54 18.76 1.94
N ASP A 17 6.54 19.61 2.13
CA ASP A 17 5.16 19.44 1.65
C ASP A 17 5.06 19.21 0.15
N ASP A 18 5.85 19.93 -0.65
CA ASP A 18 5.83 19.86 -2.11
C ASP A 18 6.26 18.48 -2.65
N ASN A 19 6.95 17.68 -1.83
CA ASN A 19 7.38 16.33 -2.17
C ASN A 19 6.39 15.24 -1.70
N ILE A 20 5.21 15.62 -1.20
CA ILE A 20 4.20 14.69 -0.70
C ILE A 20 2.96 14.75 -1.59
N LEU A 21 2.72 13.65 -2.32
CA LEU A 21 1.51 13.48 -3.11
C LEU A 21 0.47 12.66 -2.33
N GLU A 22 -0.49 13.34 -1.72
CA GLU A 22 -1.64 12.69 -1.08
C GLU A 22 -2.78 12.41 -2.07
N ARG A 23 -3.71 11.51 -1.69
CA ARG A 23 -4.90 11.15 -2.49
C ARG A 23 -4.57 10.68 -3.92
N CYS A 24 -3.36 10.16 -4.12
CA CYS A 24 -2.96 9.42 -5.31
C CYS A 24 -2.85 7.94 -4.94
N PHE A 25 -3.59 7.09 -5.64
CA PHE A 25 -3.51 5.64 -5.48
C PHE A 25 -2.63 5.06 -6.58
N ILE A 26 -1.51 4.44 -6.19
CA ILE A 26 -0.61 3.76 -7.12
C ILE A 26 -1.22 2.43 -7.54
N VAL A 27 -1.28 2.18 -8.85
CA VAL A 27 -1.96 1.01 -9.44
C VAL A 27 -1.00 0.03 -10.11
N GLU A 28 0.13 0.50 -10.65
CA GLU A 28 1.09 -0.34 -11.38
C GLU A 28 2.50 0.25 -11.25
N LEU A 29 3.50 -0.63 -11.28
CA LEU A 29 4.91 -0.26 -11.34
C LEU A 29 5.45 -0.45 -12.76
N LEU A 30 6.45 0.35 -13.12
CA LEU A 30 7.04 0.38 -14.45
C LEU A 30 8.51 -0.02 -14.36
N ASN A 31 8.91 -1.04 -15.11
CA ASN A 31 10.33 -1.39 -15.28
C ASN A 31 10.95 -0.57 -16.41
N ASP A 32 12.28 -0.50 -16.40
CA ASP A 32 13.06 0.13 -17.45
C ASP A 32 12.86 -0.59 -18.78
N ALA A 33 12.66 0.17 -19.85
CA ALA A 33 12.38 -0.36 -21.18
C ALA A 33 13.54 -1.18 -21.76
N ASN A 34 14.77 -0.88 -21.35
CA ASN A 34 15.99 -1.54 -21.82
C ASN A 34 16.54 -2.55 -20.82
N ASN A 35 16.13 -2.47 -19.55
CA ASN A 35 16.52 -3.40 -18.50
C ASN A 35 15.29 -3.88 -17.69
N PRO A 36 14.63 -4.99 -18.09
CA PRO A 36 13.41 -5.46 -17.46
C PRO A 36 13.52 -5.79 -15.96
N GLY A 37 14.72 -6.02 -15.43
CA GLY A 37 14.95 -6.28 -14.00
C GLY A 37 15.11 -5.02 -13.14
N GLN A 38 15.01 -3.83 -13.74
CA GLN A 38 15.23 -2.55 -13.08
C GLN A 38 13.95 -1.73 -13.03
N ILE A 39 13.62 -1.16 -11.86
CA ILE A 39 12.48 -0.25 -11.71
C ILE A 39 12.77 1.11 -12.38
N ALA A 40 11.76 1.68 -13.03
CA ALA A 40 11.84 3.00 -13.68
C ALA A 40 10.73 3.97 -13.22
N GLY A 41 9.66 3.48 -12.60
CA GLY A 41 8.58 4.35 -12.17
C GLY A 41 7.31 3.65 -11.67
N ALA A 42 6.26 4.44 -11.50
CA ALA A 42 4.94 3.99 -11.12
C ALA A 42 3.85 4.81 -11.82
N VAL A 43 2.68 4.19 -11.97
CA VAL A 43 1.45 4.83 -12.42
C VAL A 43 0.48 4.93 -11.25
N GLY A 44 -0.11 6.11 -11.08
CA GLY A 44 -1.14 6.35 -10.06
C GLY A 44 -2.30 7.17 -10.58
N ILE A 45 -3.40 7.16 -9.86
CA ILE A 45 -4.60 7.96 -10.17
C ILE A 45 -4.97 8.83 -8.97
N SER A 46 -5.41 10.06 -9.24
CA SER A 46 -6.06 10.87 -8.21
C SER A 46 -7.41 10.26 -7.87
N VAL A 47 -7.73 10.19 -6.57
CA VAL A 47 -9.08 9.82 -6.08
C VAL A 47 -9.92 11.05 -5.74
N ARG A 48 -9.52 12.22 -6.24
CA ARG A 48 -10.21 13.52 -6.04
C ARG A 48 -10.45 14.27 -7.35
N GLU A 49 -9.67 13.98 -8.37
CA GLU A 49 -9.69 14.67 -9.66
C GLU A 49 -9.45 13.65 -10.79
N ASN A 50 -9.81 14.00 -12.03
CA ASN A 50 -9.56 13.15 -13.19
C ASN A 50 -8.11 13.33 -13.69
N LYS A 51 -7.15 12.86 -12.89
CA LYS A 51 -5.72 13.01 -13.15
C LYS A 51 -4.98 11.69 -13.01
N VAL A 52 -4.21 11.35 -14.04
CA VAL A 52 -3.27 10.21 -14.04
C VAL A 52 -1.87 10.74 -13.75
N TYR A 53 -1.18 10.11 -12.82
CA TYR A 53 0.20 10.39 -12.47
C TYR A 53 1.11 9.33 -13.08
N ILE A 54 2.16 9.79 -13.76
CA ILE A 54 3.28 8.96 -14.21
C ILE A 54 4.51 9.46 -13.46
N ILE A 55 5.00 8.66 -12.52
CA ILE A 55 6.10 9.03 -11.63
C ILE A 55 7.33 8.27 -12.08
N LYS A 56 8.34 8.98 -12.58
CA LYS A 56 9.63 8.40 -12.94
C LYS A 56 10.57 8.42 -11.74
N CYS A 57 11.30 7.34 -11.50
CA CYS A 57 12.26 7.25 -10.40
C CYS A 57 13.47 6.38 -10.79
N LYS A 58 14.60 6.59 -10.10
CA LYS A 58 15.78 5.72 -10.23
C LYS A 58 15.75 4.56 -9.22
N THR A 59 15.09 4.79 -8.08
CA THR A 59 14.93 3.83 -6.98
C THR A 59 13.54 4.02 -6.38
N MET A 60 12.98 2.96 -5.80
CA MET A 60 11.64 3.00 -5.22
C MET A 60 11.55 2.12 -3.98
N LEU A 61 10.79 2.60 -2.98
CA LEU A 61 10.33 1.83 -1.84
C LEU A 61 8.81 1.64 -1.93
N VAL A 62 8.34 0.40 -1.83
CA VAL A 62 6.91 0.08 -1.78
C VAL A 62 6.51 -0.22 -0.33
N ALA A 63 5.85 0.74 0.32
CA ALA A 63 5.48 0.67 1.74
C ALA A 63 3.94 0.74 1.93
N CYS A 64 3.19 -0.09 1.20
CA CYS A 64 1.72 -0.04 1.15
C CYS A 64 1.03 -0.98 2.15
N GLY A 65 1.75 -1.46 3.17
CA GLY A 65 1.22 -2.39 4.18
C GLY A 65 1.00 -3.81 3.66
N GLY A 66 0.23 -4.60 4.42
CA GLY A 66 -0.08 -5.99 4.12
C GLY A 66 -1.38 -6.17 3.33
N VAL A 67 -2.12 -7.24 3.61
CA VAL A 67 -3.40 -7.56 2.98
C VAL A 67 -4.43 -8.02 4.00
N VAL A 68 -5.68 -7.57 3.85
CA VAL A 68 -6.84 -8.01 4.64
C VAL A 68 -8.04 -8.23 3.73
N ASN A 69 -9.16 -8.71 4.29
CA ASN A 69 -10.42 -8.96 3.57
C ASN A 69 -10.33 -9.96 2.40
N ILE A 70 -9.22 -10.69 2.26
CA ILE A 70 -9.05 -11.82 1.33
C ILE A 70 -9.71 -13.12 1.84
N TYR A 71 -10.01 -13.19 3.13
CA TYR A 71 -10.83 -14.24 3.76
C TYR A 71 -12.13 -13.64 4.25
N GLN A 72 -13.22 -14.43 4.22
CA GLN A 72 -14.50 -13.99 4.76
C GLN A 72 -14.39 -13.74 6.28
N PRO A 73 -14.72 -12.53 6.77
CA PRO A 73 -14.68 -12.22 8.20
C PRO A 73 -15.85 -12.86 8.96
N ARG A 74 -15.73 -12.88 10.29
CA ARG A 74 -16.78 -13.43 11.18
C ARG A 74 -18.08 -12.61 11.18
N SER A 75 -18.00 -11.33 10.84
CA SER A 75 -19.13 -10.41 10.73
C SER A 75 -19.25 -9.95 9.28
N VAL A 76 -20.40 -10.19 8.64
CA VAL A 76 -20.58 -10.01 7.18
C VAL A 76 -21.41 -8.79 6.77
N GLY A 77 -22.14 -8.17 7.71
CA GLY A 77 -22.85 -6.90 7.50
C GLY A 77 -21.92 -5.70 7.68
N GLU A 78 -22.39 -4.65 8.35
CA GLU A 78 -21.59 -3.44 8.64
C GLU A 78 -20.27 -3.76 9.39
N GLY A 79 -20.27 -4.85 10.18
CA GLY A 79 -19.09 -5.36 10.86
C GLY A 79 -17.96 -5.83 9.94
N LYS A 80 -18.17 -5.93 8.62
CA LYS A 80 -17.12 -6.29 7.65
C LYS A 80 -15.96 -5.28 7.64
N GLY A 81 -16.22 -4.03 8.04
CA GLY A 81 -15.19 -3.01 8.21
C GLY A 81 -14.27 -3.23 9.42
N ARG A 82 -14.66 -4.08 10.38
CA ARG A 82 -13.94 -4.34 11.63
C ARG A 82 -12.99 -5.54 11.51
N ALA A 83 -12.06 -5.48 10.56
CA ALA A 83 -10.93 -6.40 10.54
C ALA A 83 -9.95 -6.08 11.69
N TRP A 84 -9.24 -7.11 12.19
CA TRP A 84 -8.21 -6.89 13.22
C TRP A 84 -7.03 -6.05 12.71
N TYR A 85 -6.65 -6.26 11.45
CA TYR A 85 -5.62 -5.49 10.77
C TYR A 85 -6.28 -4.42 9.87
N PRO A 86 -5.60 -3.31 9.53
CA PRO A 86 -6.26 -2.15 8.92
C PRO A 86 -7.00 -2.48 7.62
N VAL A 87 -8.30 -2.16 7.57
CA VAL A 87 -9.23 -2.55 6.49
C VAL A 87 -8.86 -2.00 5.10
N TRP A 88 -8.09 -0.91 5.07
CA TRP A 88 -7.63 -0.27 3.84
C TRP A 88 -6.43 -0.97 3.19
N ASN A 89 -5.83 -1.99 3.82
CA ASN A 89 -4.70 -2.73 3.25
C ASN A 89 -5.17 -3.79 2.24
N ALA A 90 -5.05 -3.48 0.95
CA ALA A 90 -5.54 -4.33 -0.14
C ALA A 90 -4.48 -5.26 -0.77
N GLY A 91 -3.29 -5.37 -0.18
CA GLY A 91 -2.21 -6.19 -0.76
C GLY A 91 -1.44 -5.52 -1.91
N SER A 92 -1.56 -4.20 -2.05
CA SER A 92 -0.87 -3.43 -3.10
C SER A 92 0.64 -3.68 -3.12
N THR A 93 1.29 -3.79 -1.95
CA THR A 93 2.71 -4.12 -1.85
C THR A 93 3.04 -5.39 -2.63
N TYR A 94 2.34 -6.48 -2.34
CA TYR A 94 2.65 -7.80 -2.89
C TYR A 94 2.37 -7.88 -4.38
N THR A 95 1.18 -7.45 -4.81
CA THR A 95 0.77 -7.58 -6.22
C THR A 95 1.65 -6.73 -7.13
N MET A 96 1.93 -5.49 -6.74
CA MET A 96 2.73 -4.58 -7.56
C MET A 96 4.17 -5.06 -7.68
N THR A 97 4.81 -5.48 -6.58
CA THR A 97 6.21 -5.94 -6.63
C THR A 97 6.34 -7.27 -7.36
N LEU A 98 5.39 -8.20 -7.18
CA LEU A 98 5.37 -9.47 -7.91
C LEU A 98 5.27 -9.26 -9.42
N ARG A 99 4.40 -8.34 -9.87
CA ARG A 99 4.21 -8.05 -11.30
C ARG A 99 5.44 -7.48 -11.99
N VAL A 100 6.30 -6.78 -11.25
CA VAL A 100 7.60 -6.32 -11.77
C VAL A 100 8.74 -7.31 -11.58
N GLY A 101 8.43 -8.55 -11.16
CA GLY A 101 9.39 -9.65 -11.09
C GLY A 101 10.16 -9.75 -9.78
N ALA A 102 9.73 -9.05 -8.72
CA ALA A 102 10.33 -9.24 -7.40
C ALA A 102 9.97 -10.61 -6.82
N GLU A 103 10.96 -11.31 -6.26
CA GLU A 103 10.76 -12.57 -5.57
C GLU A 103 9.95 -12.36 -4.28
N LEU A 104 8.97 -13.23 -4.05
CA LEU A 104 8.21 -13.29 -2.80
C LEU A 104 8.67 -14.50 -1.99
N SER A 105 8.65 -14.36 -0.67
CA SER A 105 9.04 -15.42 0.26
C SER A 105 7.97 -15.60 1.34
N MET A 106 7.77 -16.84 1.79
CA MET A 106 6.84 -17.20 2.87
C MET A 106 5.39 -16.71 2.65
N MET A 107 4.91 -16.68 1.40
CA MET A 107 3.56 -16.18 1.07
C MET A 107 2.43 -17.09 1.60
N GLU A 108 2.76 -18.34 1.95
CA GLU A 108 1.87 -19.27 2.64
C GLU A 108 1.67 -18.94 4.12
N ASN A 109 2.59 -18.16 4.71
CA ASN A 109 2.48 -17.75 6.10
C ASN A 109 1.34 -16.76 6.28
N ARG A 110 0.49 -17.02 7.27
CA ARG A 110 -0.66 -16.17 7.61
C ARG A 110 -0.71 -15.92 9.11
N PHE A 111 -1.25 -14.77 9.48
CA PHE A 111 -1.43 -14.40 10.88
C PHE A 111 -2.92 -14.41 11.27
N THR A 112 -3.28 -15.30 12.19
CA THR A 112 -4.64 -15.41 12.74
C THR A 112 -4.67 -14.96 14.20
N PRO A 113 -5.10 -13.72 14.49
CA PRO A 113 -5.08 -13.17 15.84
C PRO A 113 -6.19 -13.75 16.74
N ALA A 114 -5.85 -14.05 17.99
CA ALA A 114 -6.83 -14.31 19.05
C ALA A 114 -7.11 -13.02 19.83
N ARG A 115 -8.34 -12.48 19.74
CA ARG A 115 -8.76 -11.20 20.34
C ARG A 115 -10.19 -11.29 20.87
N PHE A 116 -10.62 -10.27 21.61
CA PHE A 116 -12.00 -10.14 22.06
C PHE A 116 -12.98 -10.15 20.89
N LYS A 117 -14.10 -10.85 21.07
CA LYS A 117 -15.10 -11.10 20.03
C LYS A 117 -15.93 -9.87 19.70
N ASP A 118 -16.19 -9.03 20.69
CA ASP A 118 -17.10 -7.90 20.62
C ASP A 118 -16.47 -6.68 21.29
N GLY A 119 -16.23 -5.63 20.50
CA GLY A 119 -15.81 -4.29 20.91
C GLY A 119 -16.54 -3.25 20.08
#